data_AF-A0A8T5D6A9-F1
#
_entry.id   AF-A0A8T5D6A9-F1
#
_cell.length_a   1.000
_cell.length_b   1.000
_cell.length_c   1.000
_cell.angle_alpha   90.00
_cell.angle_beta   90.00
_cell.angle_gamma   90.00
#
_symmetry.space_group_name_H-M   'P 1'
#
loop_
_entity.id
_entity.type
_entity.pdbx_description
1 polymer ?
#
loop_
_entity_poly.entity_id
_entity_poly.type
_entity_poly.pdbx_seq_one_letter_code
_entity_poly.pdbx_strand_id
1 'polypeptide(L)'
;MRARFDSSYIRSELERIGQQLDNPLTVFLIGGGSMAFRGLKETTKDIDLIVSSGDDLSQLQAVLLELGYDIVREPDEEYEELGAQRIFENDDGCRIDVFNQQVIGKLILS
;
A
#
# COMPACT_ATOMS: atom_id res chain seq x y z
N MET A 1 -15.10 -14.86 3.38
CA MET A 1 -13.98 -14.57 4.30
C MET A 1 -12.84 -14.03 3.44
N ARG A 2 -12.22 -12.88 3.76
CA ARG A 2 -11.12 -12.34 2.93
C ARG A 2 -9.90 -13.26 2.97
N ALA A 3 -9.18 -13.34 1.85
CA ALA A 3 -7.89 -14.01 1.76
C ALA A 3 -6.90 -13.45 2.80
N ARG A 4 -5.88 -14.24 3.11
CA ARG A 4 -4.86 -13.90 4.10
C ARG A 4 -3.48 -14.19 3.55
N PHE A 5 -2.57 -13.26 3.78
CA PHE A 5 -1.24 -13.24 3.17
C PHE A 5 -0.18 -13.27 4.27
N ASP A 6 0.80 -14.16 4.11
CA ASP A 6 1.91 -14.32 5.04
C ASP A 6 3.13 -13.45 4.65
N SER A 7 4.21 -13.58 5.42
CA SER A 7 5.44 -12.84 5.16
C SER A 7 6.06 -13.09 3.78
N SER A 8 5.91 -14.31 3.24
CA SER A 8 6.50 -14.70 1.96
C SER A 8 5.76 -14.06 0.78
N TYR A 9 4.43 -14.01 0.88
CA TYR A 9 3.59 -13.30 -0.09
C TYR A 9 3.90 -11.81 -0.06
N ILE A 10 3.90 -11.18 1.12
CA ILE A 10 4.16 -9.73 1.26
C ILE A 10 5.53 -9.37 0.67
N ARG A 11 6.56 -10.18 0.94
CA ARG A 11 7.89 -9.98 0.36
C ARG A 11 7.87 -10.06 -1.16
N SER A 12 7.29 -11.12 -1.71
CA SER A 12 7.25 -11.35 -3.15
C SER A 12 6.51 -10.22 -3.87
N GLU A 13 5.42 -9.72 -3.27
CA GLU A 13 4.64 -8.64 -3.87
C GLU A 13 5.38 -7.29 -3.83
N LEU A 14 6.05 -6.97 -2.71
CA LEU A 14 6.90 -5.78 -2.63
C LEU A 14 8.10 -5.86 -3.60
N GLU A 15 8.69 -7.05 -3.79
CA GLU A 15 9.77 -7.26 -4.77
C GLU A 15 9.26 -7.10 -6.21
N ARG A 16 8.07 -7.65 -6.53
CA ARG A 16 7.42 -7.50 -7.84
C ARG A 16 7.12 -6.04 -8.17
N ILE A 17 6.57 -5.29 -7.21
CA ILE A 17 6.35 -3.84 -7.35
C ILE A 17 7.69 -3.12 -7.54
N GLY A 18 8.69 -3.45 -6.71
CA GLY A 18 10.02 -2.88 -6.76
C GLY A 18 10.73 -3.02 -8.12
N GLN A 19 10.52 -4.15 -8.80
CA GLN A 19 11.12 -4.44 -10.10
C GLN A 19 10.54 -3.63 -11.25
N GLN A 20 9.31 -3.11 -11.11
CA GLN A 20 8.61 -2.33 -12.13
C GLN A 20 8.84 -0.81 -11.97
N LEU A 21 9.45 -0.36 -10.86
CA LEU A 21 9.74 1.05 -10.64
C LEU A 21 10.93 1.53 -11.49
N ASP A 22 10.71 2.59 -12.29
CA ASP A 22 11.78 3.25 -13.04
C ASP A 22 12.78 4.00 -12.14
N ASN A 23 12.29 4.59 -11.05
CA ASN A 23 13.09 5.35 -10.09
C ASN A 23 12.90 4.79 -8.67
N PRO A 24 13.92 4.84 -7.80
CA PRO A 24 13.78 4.41 -6.41
C PRO A 24 12.65 5.16 -5.70
N LEU A 25 11.74 4.39 -5.08
CA LEU A 25 10.63 4.91 -4.28
C LEU A 25 10.79 4.43 -2.83
N THR A 26 10.74 5.36 -1.89
CA THR A 26 10.73 5.03 -0.45
C THR A 26 9.30 4.97 0.05
N VAL A 27 8.92 3.83 0.64
CA VAL A 27 7.62 3.63 1.27
C VAL A 27 7.78 3.09 2.69
N PHE A 28 6.81 3.36 3.55
CA PHE A 28 6.78 2.84 4.92
C PHE A 28 5.68 1.79 5.07
N LEU A 29 6.08 0.53 5.28
CA LEU A 29 5.16 -0.56 5.59
C LEU A 29 4.69 -0.49 7.05
N ILE A 30 3.39 -0.29 7.25
CA ILE A 30 2.77 -0.19 8.57
C ILE A 30 1.72 -1.30 8.79
N GLY A 31 1.00 -1.21 9.91
CA GLY A 31 -0.19 -2.03 10.15
C GLY A 31 0.07 -3.54 10.25
N GLY A 32 -0.93 -4.30 9.82
CA GLY A 32 -0.92 -5.76 9.89
C GLY A 32 0.16 -6.41 9.04
N GLY A 33 0.40 -5.84 7.85
CA GLY A 33 1.43 -6.28 6.92
C GLY A 33 2.84 -6.13 7.51
N SER A 34 3.14 -5.02 8.20
CA SER A 34 4.44 -4.82 8.87
C SER A 34 4.70 -5.87 9.95
N MET A 35 3.70 -6.18 10.76
CA MET A 35 3.81 -7.23 11.78
C MET A 35 4.02 -8.60 11.15
N ALA A 36 3.29 -8.93 10.08
CA ALA A 36 3.43 -10.20 9.39
C ALA A 36 4.79 -10.34 8.71
N PHE A 37 5.24 -9.29 8.01
CA PHE A 37 6.55 -9.24 7.35
C PHE A 37 7.72 -9.43 8.34
N ARG A 38 7.56 -8.99 9.59
CA ARG A 38 8.55 -9.17 10.67
C ARG A 38 8.39 -10.45 11.49
N GLY A 39 7.46 -11.33 11.13
CA GLY A 39 7.18 -12.57 11.88
C GLY A 39 6.55 -12.35 13.25
N LEU A 40 5.95 -11.19 13.49
CA LEU A 40 5.20 -10.85 14.72
C LEU A 40 3.72 -11.26 14.63
N LYS A 41 3.28 -11.66 13.45
CA LYS A 41 1.92 -12.13 13.13
C LYS A 41 1.99 -13.13 12.00
N GLU A 42 1.15 -14.16 12.01
CA GLU A 42 1.15 -15.17 10.94
C GLU A 42 0.72 -14.61 9.58
N THR A 43 -0.39 -13.86 9.54
CA THR A 43 -0.97 -13.36 8.28
C THR A 43 -1.68 -12.02 8.44
N THR A 44 -1.80 -11.28 7.32
CA THR A 44 -2.58 -10.04 7.18
C THR A 44 -3.65 -10.19 6.09
N LYS A 45 -4.59 -9.25 6.00
CA LYS A 45 -5.58 -9.18 4.91
C LYS A 45 -5.19 -8.16 3.83
N ASP A 46 -4.29 -7.25 4.19
CA ASP A 46 -3.95 -6.01 3.49
C ASP A 46 -2.50 -5.62 3.80
N ILE A 47 -1.90 -4.87 2.88
CA ILE A 47 -0.59 -4.23 2.96
C ILE A 47 -0.82 -2.71 3.05
N ASP A 48 -0.45 -2.11 4.18
CA ASP A 48 -0.60 -0.68 4.42
C ASP A 48 0.72 0.05 4.15
N LEU A 49 0.74 0.98 3.21
CA LEU A 49 1.93 1.75 2.81
C LEU A 49 1.74 3.25 3.03
N ILE A 50 2.77 3.93 3.52
CA ILE A 50 2.83 5.39 3.52
C ILE A 50 3.87 5.85 2.49
N VAL A 51 3.50 6.84 1.67
CA VAL A 51 4.41 7.56 0.76
C VAL A 51 4.65 8.99 1.26
N SER A 52 5.76 9.59 0.85
CA SER A 52 6.22 10.88 1.36
C SER A 52 5.71 12.09 0.56
N SER A 53 5.08 11.90 -0.59
CA SER A 53 4.59 12.99 -1.42
C SER A 53 3.49 12.54 -2.39
N GLY A 54 2.83 13.53 -3.01
CA GLY A 54 1.88 13.27 -4.11
C GLY A 54 2.55 12.65 -5.34
N ASP A 55 3.79 13.05 -5.65
CA ASP A 55 4.55 12.49 -6.77
C ASP A 55 4.89 11.01 -6.52
N ASP A 56 5.29 10.67 -5.30
CA ASP A 56 5.52 9.29 -4.87
C ASP A 56 4.23 8.44 -4.98
N LEU A 57 3.09 9.01 -4.59
CA LEU A 57 1.78 8.37 -4.75
C LEU A 57 1.46 8.12 -6.22
N SER A 58 1.65 9.12 -7.08
CA SER A 58 1.42 9.00 -8.52
C SER A 58 2.32 7.96 -9.17
N GLN A 59 3.60 7.91 -8.80
CA GLN A 59 4.54 6.90 -9.27
C GLN A 59 4.11 5.50 -8.85
N LEU A 60 3.78 5.29 -7.57
CA LEU A 60 3.35 3.99 -7.06
C LEU A 60 2.04 3.55 -7.74
N GLN A 61 1.08 4.45 -7.88
CA GLN A 61 -0.19 4.17 -8.54
C GLN A 61 0.02 3.70 -9.98
N ALA A 62 0.86 4.39 -10.77
CA ALA A 62 1.14 4.00 -12.14
C ALA A 62 1.66 2.55 -12.23
N VAL A 63 2.63 2.20 -11.38
CA VAL A 63 3.19 0.85 -11.31
C VAL A 63 2.15 -0.19 -10.90
N LEU A 64 1.32 0.10 -9.89
CA LEU A 64 0.28 -0.84 -9.45
C LEU A 64 -0.73 -1.12 -10.57
N LEU A 65 -1.16 -0.08 -11.28
CA LEU A 65 -2.08 -0.24 -12.43
C LEU A 65 -1.44 -1.06 -13.56
N GLU A 66 -0.16 -0.84 -13.87
CA GLU A 66 0.58 -1.64 -14.86
C GLU A 66 0.71 -3.12 -14.46
N LEU A 67 0.83 -3.39 -13.16
CA LEU A 67 0.89 -4.75 -12.61
C LEU A 67 -0.48 -5.43 -12.52
N GLY A 68 -1.55 -4.77 -12.94
CA GLY A 68 -2.92 -5.31 -13.00
C GLY A 68 -3.70 -5.16 -11.70
N TYR A 69 -3.34 -4.20 -10.83
CA TYR A 69 -4.20 -3.82 -9.71
C TYR A 69 -5.35 -2.93 -10.18
N ASP A 70 -6.53 -3.14 -9.61
CA ASP A 70 -7.69 -2.28 -9.79
C ASP A 70 -7.81 -1.27 -8.64
N ILE A 71 -8.32 -0.07 -8.94
CA ILE A 71 -8.70 0.91 -7.92
C ILE A 71 -10.07 0.53 -7.36
N VAL A 72 -10.09 0.08 -6.11
CA VAL A 72 -11.33 -0.34 -5.43
C VAL A 72 -12.06 0.83 -4.78
N ARG A 73 -11.31 1.86 -4.38
CA ARG A 73 -11.87 3.09 -3.82
C ARG A 73 -10.95 4.26 -4.11
N GLU A 74 -11.50 5.27 -4.78
CA GLU A 74 -10.92 6.61 -4.79
C GLU A 74 -11.39 7.37 -3.54
N PRO A 75 -10.52 8.18 -2.92
CA PRO A 75 -10.94 9.02 -1.81
C PRO A 75 -12.04 9.98 -2.29
N ASP A 76 -13.17 10.00 -1.58
CA ASP A 76 -14.17 11.06 -1.70
C ASP A 76 -13.57 12.39 -1.22
N GLU A 77 -14.12 13.56 -1.55
CA GLU A 77 -13.57 14.88 -1.15
C GLU A 77 -13.23 14.97 0.36
N GLU A 78 -14.03 14.33 1.22
CA GLU A 78 -13.83 14.27 2.68
C GLU A 78 -12.60 13.41 3.11
N TYR A 79 -12.15 12.49 2.25
CA TYR A 79 -10.97 11.65 2.44
C TYR A 79 -9.68 12.26 1.86
N GLU A 80 -9.77 13.21 0.92
CA GLU A 80 -8.59 13.99 0.49
C GLU A 80 -8.01 14.81 1.64
N GLU A 81 -8.88 15.37 2.50
CA GLU A 81 -8.50 16.15 3.69
C GLU A 81 -7.81 15.34 4.80
N LEU A 82 -7.93 14.01 4.79
CA LEU A 82 -7.35 13.11 5.81
C LEU A 82 -5.96 12.55 5.44
N GLY A 83 -5.43 12.94 4.28
CA GLY A 83 -4.25 12.34 3.67
C GLY A 83 -4.68 11.21 2.75
N ALA A 84 -5.01 11.56 1.50
CA ALA A 84 -5.62 10.72 0.47
C ALA A 84 -5.25 9.22 0.58
N GLN A 85 -6.22 8.41 1.03
CA GLN A 85 -6.12 6.96 1.04
C GLN A 85 -6.57 6.43 -0.32
N ARG A 86 -5.70 5.72 -1.05
CA ARG A 86 -6.08 4.94 -2.23
C ARG A 86 -6.00 3.45 -1.92
N ILE A 87 -7.03 2.71 -2.32
CA ILE A 87 -7.10 1.26 -2.12
C ILE A 87 -7.02 0.57 -3.46
N PHE A 88 -5.98 -0.24 -3.62
CA PHE A 88 -5.72 -1.06 -4.80
C PHE A 88 -5.97 -2.54 -4.45
N GLU A 89 -6.49 -3.33 -5.38
CA GLU A 89 -6.68 -4.78 -5.20
C GLU A 89 -6.20 -5.54 -6.44
N ASN A 90 -5.47 -6.64 -6.24
CA ASN A 90 -5.04 -7.53 -7.32
C ASN A 90 -5.96 -8.77 -7.42
N ASP A 91 -5.72 -9.61 -8.43
CA ASP A 91 -6.49 -10.85 -8.68
C ASP A 91 -6.48 -11.87 -7.52
N ASP A 92 -5.46 -11.82 -6.65
CA ASP A 92 -5.38 -12.66 -5.44
C ASP A 92 -6.29 -12.14 -4.31
N GLY A 93 -6.93 -10.98 -4.50
CA GLY A 93 -7.72 -10.28 -3.49
C GLY A 93 -6.85 -9.57 -2.43
N CYS A 94 -5.56 -9.37 -2.72
CA CYS A 94 -4.65 -8.63 -1.86
C CYS A 94 -4.88 -7.14 -2.04
N ARG A 95 -5.13 -6.45 -0.93
CA ARG A 95 -5.27 -4.98 -0.94
C ARG A 95 -3.99 -4.29 -0.56
N ILE A 96 -3.68 -3.22 -1.28
CA ILE A 96 -2.67 -2.24 -0.91
C ILE A 96 -3.39 -0.93 -0.60
N ASP A 97 -3.33 -0.54 0.66
CA ASP A 97 -3.87 0.71 1.17
C ASP A 97 -2.71 1.71 1.24
N VAL A 98 -2.75 2.75 0.40
CA VAL A 98 -1.69 3.75 0.30
C VAL A 98 -2.13 5.06 0.93
N PHE A 99 -1.34 5.55 1.88
CA PHE A 99 -1.54 6.82 2.57
C PHE A 99 -0.49 7.85 2.11
N ASN A 100 -0.93 9.06 1.76
CA ASN A 100 -0.02 10.15 1.39
C ASN A 100 0.34 11.01 2.61
N GLN A 101 1.59 10.92 3.09
CA GLN A 101 2.22 11.65 4.22
C GLN A 101 1.57 11.46 5.60
N GLN A 102 0.25 11.38 5.66
CA GLN A 102 -0.53 11.38 6.88
C GLN A 102 -1.37 10.11 6.98
N VAL A 103 -1.35 9.50 8.16
CA VAL A 103 -2.21 8.36 8.50
C VAL A 103 -3.35 8.88 9.38
N ILE A 104 -4.59 8.63 8.95
CA ILE A 104 -5.86 8.89 9.67
C ILE A 104 -5.99 10.32 10.25
N GLY A 105 -5.39 11.32 9.61
CA GLY A 105 -5.42 12.70 10.12
C GLY A 105 -4.64 12.93 11.43
N LYS A 106 -3.86 11.96 11.93
CA LYS A 106 -3.21 12.04 13.27
C LYS A 106 -1.70 11.89 13.27
N LEU A 107 -1.15 11.09 12.36
CA LEU A 107 0.29 10.83 12.30
C LEU A 107 0.83 11.32 10.97
N ILE A 108 1.84 12.20 11.00
CA ILE A 108 2.48 12.79 9.81
C ILE A 108 3.94 12.35 9.79
N LEU A 109 4.44 11.93 8.63
CA LEU A 109 5.87 11.75 8.41
C LEU A 109 6.52 13.13 8.24
N SER A 110 7.44 13.48 9.14
CA SER A 110 8.17 14.77 9.17
C SER A 110 9.67 14.57 9.11
#